data_AF-A0A497LY46-F1
#
_entry.id   AF-A0A497LY46-F1
#
_cell.length_a   1.000
_cell.length_b   1.000
_cell.length_c   1.000
_cell.angle_alpha   90.00
_cell.angle_beta   90.00
_cell.angle_gamma   90.00
#
_symmetry.space_group_name_H-M   'P 1'
#
loop_
_entity.id
_entity.type
_entity.pdbx_description
1 polymer ?
#
loop_
_entity_poly.entity_id
_entity_poly.type
_entity_poly.pdbx_seq_one_letter_code
_entity_poly.pdbx_strand_id
1 'polypeptide(L)'
;ATAHTVGEFLKRGFKPDGFMPIVDIANRLKDPEWEGLDGNGPYDLALFIGMQYYVEWLILSGLKHFAGGLKTLTLDGVYHPHASWSFPTLSIEDWDKNLRVIIEKMEAGM
;
A
#
# COMPACT_ATOMS: atom_id res chain seq x y z
N ALA A 1 2.79 16.54 4.69
CA ALA A 1 2.68 17.20 3.38
C ALA A 1 2.04 16.22 2.42
N THR A 2 0.77 16.44 2.05
CA THR A 2 -0.01 15.45 1.27
C THR A 2 -0.51 16.08 -0.05
N ALA A 3 -0.90 17.35 -0.04
CA ALA A 3 -1.40 18.05 -1.23
C ALA A 3 -0.34 18.27 -2.32
N HIS A 4 0.92 18.54 -1.95
CA HIS A 4 2.00 18.77 -2.92
C HIS A 4 2.35 17.51 -3.72
N THR A 5 2.40 16.36 -3.05
CA THR A 5 2.70 15.06 -3.69
C THR A 5 1.60 14.66 -4.66
N VAL A 6 0.33 14.83 -4.27
CA VAL A 6 -0.82 14.56 -5.15
C VAL A 6 -0.78 15.42 -6.41
N GLY A 7 -0.47 16.71 -6.26
CA GLY A 7 -0.35 17.62 -7.41
C GLY A 7 0.71 17.15 -8.43
N GLU A 8 1.81 16.57 -7.96
CA GLU A 8 2.85 16.03 -8.84
C GLU A 8 2.41 14.73 -9.54
N PHE A 9 1.71 13.84 -8.85
CA PHE A 9 1.13 12.64 -9.45
C PHE A 9 0.13 12.98 -10.57
N LEU A 10 -0.76 13.94 -10.32
CA LEU A 10 -1.74 14.40 -11.32
C LEU A 10 -1.05 15.00 -12.55
N LYS A 11 0.01 15.80 -12.37
CA LYS A 11 0.81 16.37 -13.47
C LYS A 11 1.46 15.29 -14.35
N ARG A 12 1.79 14.13 -13.76
CA ARG A 12 2.36 12.98 -14.47
C ARG A 12 1.30 12.07 -15.09
N GLY A 13 0.02 12.47 -15.03
CA GLY A 13 -1.09 11.73 -15.63
C GLY A 13 -1.64 10.60 -14.75
N PHE A 14 -1.16 10.45 -13.52
CA PHE A 14 -1.73 9.49 -12.58
C PHE A 14 -3.08 9.99 -12.08
N LYS A 15 -4.13 9.16 -12.24
CA LYS A 15 -5.48 9.46 -11.75
C LYS A 15 -5.81 8.46 -10.64
N PRO A 16 -5.84 8.88 -9.36
CA PRO A 16 -6.21 7.99 -8.28
C PRO A 16 -7.71 7.66 -8.33
N ASP A 17 -8.07 6.41 -8.08
CA ASP A 17 -9.48 5.98 -7.93
C ASP A 17 -10.14 6.54 -6.67
N GLY A 18 -9.34 6.92 -5.67
CA GLY A 18 -9.82 7.55 -4.45
C GLY A 18 -8.75 8.37 -3.74
N PHE A 19 -9.18 9.37 -2.98
CA PHE A 19 -8.30 10.19 -2.13
C PHE A 19 -8.91 10.35 -0.74
N MET A 20 -8.25 9.80 0.27
CA MET A 20 -8.70 9.83 1.66
C MET A 20 -7.54 9.61 2.64
N PRO A 21 -7.73 9.92 3.95
CA PRO A 21 -6.77 9.54 4.98
C PRO A 21 -6.50 8.03 5.05
N ILE A 22 -5.32 7.63 5.51
CA ILE A 22 -4.98 6.19 5.62
C ILE A 22 -5.91 5.43 6.59
N VAL A 23 -6.34 6.09 7.67
CA VAL A 23 -7.28 5.51 8.64
C VAL A 23 -8.66 5.25 8.02
N ASP A 24 -9.05 6.08 7.07
CA ASP A 24 -10.33 6.01 6.38
C ASP A 24 -10.37 4.83 5.41
N ILE A 25 -9.32 4.63 4.61
CA ILE A 25 -9.23 3.46 3.72
C ILE A 25 -9.02 2.18 4.53
N ALA A 26 -8.23 2.20 5.61
CA ALA A 26 -8.03 1.04 6.46
C ALA A 26 -9.31 0.57 7.16
N ASN A 27 -10.20 1.51 7.52
CA ASN A 27 -11.52 1.15 8.05
C ASN A 27 -12.41 0.50 6.99
N ARG A 28 -12.41 1.04 5.76
CA ARG A 28 -13.14 0.46 4.63
C ARG A 28 -12.63 -0.94 4.26
N LEU A 29 -11.33 -1.15 4.25
CA LEU A 29 -10.71 -2.46 3.99
C LEU A 29 -11.06 -3.55 5.01
N LYS A 30 -11.57 -3.18 6.19
CA LYS A 30 -12.06 -4.15 7.20
C LYS A 30 -13.56 -4.42 7.06
N ASP A 31 -14.28 -3.62 6.27
CA ASP A 31 -15.72 -3.72 6.11
C ASP A 31 -16.05 -4.74 5.02
N PRO A 32 -16.62 -5.91 5.37
CA PRO A 32 -16.94 -6.94 4.38
C PRO A 32 -18.07 -6.52 3.42
N GLU A 33 -18.86 -5.50 3.78
CA GLU A 33 -19.95 -4.97 2.95
C GLU A 33 -19.46 -3.82 2.04
N TRP A 34 -18.17 -3.47 2.08
CA TRP A 34 -17.65 -2.40 1.24
C TRP A 34 -17.39 -2.88 -0.19
N GLU A 35 -18.06 -2.25 -1.15
CA GLU A 35 -17.98 -2.56 -2.59
C GLU A 35 -16.70 -2.07 -3.30
N GLY A 36 -15.67 -1.65 -2.55
CA GLY A 36 -14.45 -1.09 -3.13
C GLY A 36 -14.60 0.35 -3.62
N LEU A 37 -13.54 0.88 -4.22
CA LEU A 37 -13.53 2.21 -4.86
C LEU A 37 -14.21 2.19 -6.23
N ASP A 38 -14.26 1.03 -6.86
CA ASP A 38 -14.76 0.78 -8.22
C ASP A 38 -16.13 0.09 -8.25
N GLY A 39 -16.68 -0.31 -7.10
CA GLY A 39 -17.97 -0.98 -7.00
C GLY A 39 -17.93 -2.47 -7.35
N ASN A 40 -16.74 -3.08 -7.43
CA ASN A 40 -16.57 -4.49 -7.80
C ASN A 40 -16.40 -5.44 -6.59
N GLY A 41 -16.60 -4.93 -5.37
CA GLY A 41 -16.50 -5.70 -4.14
C GLY A 41 -15.21 -5.43 -3.34
N PRO A 42 -14.99 -6.19 -2.26
CA PRO A 42 -13.85 -6.00 -1.38
C PRO A 42 -12.54 -6.43 -2.04
N TYR A 43 -11.46 -5.71 -1.71
CA TYR A 43 -10.11 -6.03 -2.18
C TYR A 43 -9.50 -7.22 -1.42
N ASP A 44 -8.78 -8.07 -2.13
CA ASP A 44 -8.02 -9.19 -1.57
C ASP A 44 -6.54 -8.85 -1.29
N LEU A 45 -6.04 -7.75 -1.86
CA LEU A 45 -4.67 -7.24 -1.68
C LEU A 45 -4.66 -5.73 -1.41
N ALA A 46 -3.92 -5.32 -0.39
CA ALA A 46 -3.55 -3.93 -0.14
C ALA A 46 -2.02 -3.78 -0.15
N LEU A 47 -1.52 -2.90 -1.03
CA LEU A 47 -0.10 -2.59 -1.18
C LEU A 47 0.21 -1.23 -0.55
N PHE A 48 1.23 -1.19 0.31
CA PHE A 48 1.70 -0.01 1.02
C PHE A 48 3.13 0.35 0.60
N ILE A 49 3.40 1.65 0.48
CA ILE A 49 4.73 2.19 0.20
C ILE A 49 4.85 3.64 0.66
N GLY A 50 5.99 4.00 1.24
CA GLY A 50 6.39 5.37 1.56
C GLY A 50 5.71 5.97 2.79
N MET A 51 5.20 5.14 3.70
CA MET A 51 4.53 5.61 4.91
C MET A 51 5.51 5.81 6.07
N GLN A 52 5.09 6.62 7.05
CA GLN A 52 5.80 6.66 8.34
C GLN A 52 5.62 5.33 9.06
N TYR A 53 6.73 4.70 9.44
CA TYR A 53 6.77 3.34 9.97
C TYR A 53 5.72 3.08 11.07
N TYR A 54 5.63 3.96 12.07
CA TYR A 54 4.72 3.77 13.21
C TYR A 54 3.25 3.84 12.80
N VAL A 55 2.91 4.67 11.82
CA VAL A 55 1.53 4.80 11.32
C VAL A 55 1.16 3.51 10.60
N GLU A 56 2.00 3.08 9.66
CA GLU A 56 1.76 1.85 8.90
C GLU A 56 1.72 0.62 9.81
N TRP A 57 2.62 0.53 10.80
CA TRP A 57 2.62 -0.56 11.78
C TRP A 57 1.28 -0.71 12.52
N LEU A 58 0.67 0.42 12.91
CA LEU A 58 -0.65 0.44 13.56
C LEU A 58 -1.77 0.04 12.59
N ILE A 59 -1.74 0.56 11.36
CA ILE A 59 -2.72 0.22 10.32
C ILE A 59 -2.67 -1.26 9.99
N LEU A 60 -1.48 -1.80 9.71
CA LEU A 60 -1.26 -3.22 9.41
C LEU A 60 -1.68 -4.12 10.58
N SER A 61 -1.44 -3.70 11.84
CA SER A 61 -1.92 -4.42 13.02
C SER A 61 -3.45 -4.59 12.97
N GLY A 62 -4.16 -3.50 12.71
CA GLY A 62 -5.62 -3.51 12.58
C GLY A 62 -6.09 -4.40 11.44
N LEU A 63 -5.48 -4.30 10.27
CA LEU A 63 -5.85 -5.11 9.11
C LEU A 63 -5.59 -6.61 9.35
N LYS A 64 -4.44 -6.97 9.92
CA LYS A 64 -4.07 -8.37 10.22
C LYS A 64 -5.11 -9.09 11.08
N HIS A 65 -5.73 -8.37 12.02
CA HIS A 65 -6.66 -8.96 12.98
C HIS A 65 -8.13 -8.83 12.59
N PHE A 66 -8.49 -7.84 11.75
CA PHE A 66 -9.88 -7.47 11.51
C PHE A 66 -10.29 -7.40 10.03
N ALA A 67 -9.36 -7.53 9.08
CA ALA A 67 -9.67 -7.61 7.64
C ALA A 67 -9.52 -9.07 7.17
N GLY A 68 -10.57 -9.87 7.39
CA GLY A 68 -10.59 -11.27 6.97
C GLY A 68 -10.45 -11.41 5.46
N GLY A 69 -9.49 -12.22 4.99
CA GLY A 69 -9.25 -12.45 3.56
C GLY A 69 -8.28 -11.47 2.89
N LEU A 70 -8.02 -10.30 3.50
CA LEU A 70 -7.11 -9.30 2.96
C LEU A 70 -5.64 -9.71 3.16
N LYS A 71 -4.85 -9.68 2.08
CA LYS A 71 -3.39 -9.74 2.12
C LYS A 71 -2.81 -8.34 2.12
N THR A 72 -1.81 -8.13 2.94
CA THR A 72 -1.10 -6.85 3.05
C THR A 72 0.35 -7.03 2.61
N LEU A 73 0.76 -6.22 1.63
CA LEU A 73 2.12 -6.22 1.10
C LEU A 73 2.72 -4.84 1.28
N THR A 74 3.91 -4.76 1.86
CA THR A 74 4.64 -3.48 1.95
C THR A 74 5.92 -3.53 1.15
N LEU A 75 6.12 -2.46 0.38
CA LEU A 75 7.31 -2.21 -0.42
C LEU A 75 8.21 -1.14 0.23
N ASP A 76 8.19 -1.01 1.55
CA ASP A 76 9.05 -0.07 2.27
C ASP A 76 10.47 -0.62 2.47
N GLY A 77 11.44 0.27 2.71
CA GLY A 77 12.82 -0.12 3.03
C GLY A 77 13.02 -0.64 4.45
N VAL A 78 11.94 -0.84 5.22
CA VAL A 78 11.96 -1.28 6.63
C VAL A 78 10.99 -2.44 6.83
N TYR A 79 11.37 -3.39 7.68
CA TYR A 79 10.58 -4.59 7.91
C TYR A 79 9.28 -4.32 8.71
N HIS A 80 8.14 -4.74 8.17
CA HIS A 80 6.83 -4.63 8.80
C HIS A 80 6.26 -6.00 9.26
N PRO A 81 6.30 -6.34 10.57
CA PRO A 81 5.90 -7.67 11.07
C PRO A 81 4.38 -7.94 11.04
N HIS A 82 3.58 -6.91 10.80
CA HIS A 82 2.13 -7.02 10.70
C HIS A 82 1.64 -7.17 9.26
N ALA A 83 2.53 -6.99 8.27
CA ALA A 83 2.20 -7.28 6.89
C ALA A 83 2.13 -8.80 6.65
N SER A 84 1.40 -9.21 5.61
CA SER A 84 1.48 -10.58 5.09
C SER A 84 2.83 -10.84 4.43
N TRP A 85 3.39 -9.81 3.79
CA TRP A 85 4.75 -9.81 3.25
C TRP A 85 5.36 -8.40 3.34
N SER A 86 6.65 -8.34 3.63
CA SER A 86 7.42 -7.09 3.68
C SER A 86 8.86 -7.38 3.27
N PHE A 87 9.53 -6.40 2.70
CA PHE A 87 10.98 -6.45 2.58
C PHE A 87 11.64 -6.57 3.96
N PRO A 88 12.84 -7.16 4.07
CA PRO A 88 13.67 -6.95 5.26
C PRO A 88 14.03 -5.46 5.38
N THR A 89 14.63 -5.06 6.50
CA THR A 89 15.25 -3.73 6.57
C THR A 89 16.42 -3.67 5.59
N LEU A 90 16.38 -2.70 4.67
CA LEU A 90 17.33 -2.54 3.57
C LEU A 90 18.05 -1.20 3.66
N SER A 91 19.21 -1.11 3.01
CA SER A 91 19.80 0.18 2.65
C SER A 91 18.90 0.90 1.62
N ILE A 92 19.06 2.22 1.47
CA ILE A 92 18.31 2.97 0.46
C ILE A 92 18.67 2.47 -0.95
N GLU A 93 19.94 2.12 -1.16
CA GLU A 93 20.45 1.61 -2.43
C GLU A 93 19.83 0.25 -2.78
N ASP A 94 19.78 -0.68 -1.82
CA ASP A 94 19.17 -1.99 -2.03
C ASP A 94 17.65 -1.89 -2.19
N TRP A 95 17.02 -0.95 -1.49
CA TRP A 95 15.60 -0.67 -1.64
C TRP A 95 15.27 -0.15 -3.05
N ASP A 96 15.98 0.86 -3.54
CA ASP A 96 15.83 1.37 -4.92
C ASP A 96 16.06 0.27 -5.95
N LYS A 97 17.13 -0.52 -5.79
CA LYS A 97 17.42 -1.65 -6.68
C LYS A 97 16.29 -2.66 -6.72
N ASN A 98 15.72 -3.04 -5.57
CA ASN A 98 14.63 -4.02 -5.51
C ASN A 98 13.35 -3.48 -6.16
N LEU A 99 13.03 -2.19 -5.96
CA LEU A 99 11.88 -1.55 -6.62
C LEU A 99 12.05 -1.52 -8.14
N ARG A 100 13.25 -1.22 -8.65
CA ARG A 100 13.54 -1.27 -10.09
C ARG A 100 13.30 -2.65 -10.69
N VAL A 101 13.76 -3.70 -10.01
CA VAL A 101 13.53 -5.09 -10.47
C VAL A 101 12.04 -5.43 -10.53
N ILE A 102 11.23 -4.94 -9.58
CA ILE A 102 9.77 -5.12 -9.62
C ILE A 102 9.18 -4.43 -10.86
N ILE A 103 9.55 -3.17 -11.09
CA ILE A 103 9.08 -2.40 -12.25
C ILE A 103 9.45 -3.10 -13.56
N GLU A 104 10.71 -3.51 -13.72
CA GLU A 104 11.20 -4.22 -14.91
C GLU A 104 10.40 -5.50 -15.19
N LYS A 105 10.06 -6.27 -14.14
CA LYS A 105 9.26 -7.50 -14.29
C LYS A 105 7.82 -7.21 -14.67
N MET A 106 7.21 -6.18 -14.10
CA MET A 106 5.84 -5.78 -14.43
C MET A 106 5.72 -5.29 -15.86
N GLU A 107 6.69 -4.52 -16.35
CA GLU A 107 6.73 -4.05 -17.75
C GLU A 107 6.97 -5.19 -18.73
N ALA A 108 7.71 -6.23 -18.33
CA ALA A 108 7.93 -7.43 -19.12
C ALA A 108 6.69 -8.35 -19.22
N GLY A 109 5.59 -8.04 -18.52
CA GLY A 109 4.34 -8.81 -18.57
C GLY A 109 4.41 -10.17 -17.88
N MET A 110 5.27 -10.30 -16.86
CA MET A 110 5.42 -11.52 -16.05
C MET A 110 4.79 -11.40 -14.67
#